data_AF-A0A395JPG1-F1
#
_entry.id   AF-A0A395JPG1-F1
#
_cell.length_a   1.000
_cell.length_b   1.000
_cell.length_c   1.000
_cell.angle_alpha   90.00
_cell.angle_beta   90.00
_cell.angle_gamma   90.00
#
_symmetry.space_group_name_H-M   'P 1'
#
loop_
_entity.id
_entity.type
_entity.pdbx_description
1 polymer ?
#
loop_
_entity_poly.entity_id
_entity_poly.type
_entity_poly.pdbx_seq_one_letter_code
_entity_poly.pdbx_strand_id
1 'polypeptide(L)'
;MHTILHINDNNILLQTDSVVQAGPGYAWLKGDSVVFDSDSSLRPIAHCRLAPQEINQRYWLQCDQSAIPANQAGMRHAGDLIWSHLTELRGTHQLETLVVSVPPHYRDANLQLLLGIAESCGLNVSGLVNKAVLAAAGLASKHGEYLHIDLQLHQTVLSRLRCQDGQVSLIEFDVLQDVGIHLMQEALLKGLQSRFIQSDRFDPLHDASSEQQLFDQLADVAKQIEEFGKAKVTVQHHAQLHSISIEAKDWHDLLAPFFERVVERSQERAFADVYIDLNALFDGVVPTQLSKSRLAVIGSPDPAPAVLSELVDTDVARYITTLPIANQPSGASTLEVSRSAPSRNVSAETSPNAATHVLFAGTAIAIEQAHIAATSNSLVVSQGEPNLKRLISNGKIFILNDEARQSLRPNDRLASHVADGVLTVIRVI
;
A
#
# COMPACT_ATOMS: atom_id res chain seq x y z
N MET A 1 -3.49 -2.42 23.95
CA MET A 1 -2.32 -1.84 23.25
C MET A 1 -2.46 -2.28 21.80
N HIS A 2 -2.46 -1.35 20.86
CA HIS A 2 -2.64 -1.67 19.44
C HIS A 2 -1.27 -1.96 18.85
N THR A 3 -1.15 -2.98 18.01
CA THR A 3 0.08 -3.24 17.28
C THR A 3 -0.22 -3.24 15.80
N ILE A 4 0.44 -2.37 15.05
CA ILE A 4 0.29 -2.27 13.61
C ILE A 4 1.60 -2.61 12.93
N LEU A 5 1.54 -3.52 11.97
CA LEU A 5 2.61 -3.75 11.00
C LEU A 5 2.28 -3.00 9.71
N HIS A 6 3.06 -1.99 9.38
CA HIS A 6 2.97 -1.27 8.12
C HIS A 6 3.89 -1.90 7.08
N ILE A 7 3.30 -2.41 6.00
CA ILE A 7 4.03 -2.98 4.89
C ILE A 7 4.35 -1.87 3.88
N ASN A 8 5.64 -1.62 3.71
CA ASN A 8 6.25 -0.90 2.59
C ASN A 8 7.68 -1.47 2.46
N ASP A 9 8.03 -1.98 1.28
CA ASP A 9 9.32 -2.63 1.00
C ASP A 9 10.56 -1.73 1.21
N ASN A 10 10.39 -0.40 1.24
CA ASN A 10 11.43 0.54 1.64
C ASN A 10 11.54 0.71 3.16
N ASN A 11 10.46 0.53 3.92
CA ASN A 11 10.49 0.62 5.38
C ASN A 11 9.33 -0.18 5.99
N ILE A 12 9.64 -1.38 6.46
CA ILE A 12 8.75 -2.22 7.23
C ILE A 12 8.74 -1.69 8.66
N LEU A 13 7.57 -1.25 9.10
CA LEU A 13 7.41 -0.54 10.37
C LEU A 13 6.46 -1.30 11.28
N LEU A 14 6.94 -1.69 12.45
CA LEU A 14 6.13 -2.21 13.55
C LEU A 14 5.92 -1.10 14.58
N GLN A 15 4.67 -0.74 14.79
CA GLN A 15 4.27 0.32 15.69
C GLN A 15 3.32 -0.20 16.77
N THR A 16 3.50 0.29 18.00
CA THR A 16 2.54 0.15 19.08
C THR A 16 2.01 1.53 19.50
N ASP A 17 2.30 1.98 20.72
CA ASP A 17 2.13 3.39 21.10
C ASP A 17 3.29 4.26 20.56
N SER A 18 4.40 3.61 20.18
CA SER A 18 5.53 4.21 19.47
C SER A 18 6.06 3.25 18.42
N VAL A 19 6.90 3.75 17.51
CA VAL A 19 7.69 2.89 16.62
C VAL A 19 8.56 1.96 17.47
N VAL A 20 8.41 0.65 17.29
CA VAL A 20 9.17 -0.38 18.01
C VAL A 20 10.25 -0.98 17.13
N GLN A 21 9.96 -1.12 15.83
CA GLN A 21 10.94 -1.53 14.83
C GLN A 21 10.65 -0.83 13.50
N ALA A 22 11.70 -0.39 12.82
CA ALA A 22 11.64 0.15 11.47
C ALA A 22 12.92 -0.26 10.74
N GLY A 23 12.79 -0.70 9.50
CA GLY A 23 13.92 -1.08 8.66
C GLY A 23 13.48 -1.41 7.24
N PRO A 24 14.38 -1.29 6.25
CA PRO A 24 14.04 -1.58 4.88
C PRO A 24 13.74 -3.07 4.68
N GLY A 25 12.94 -3.40 3.67
CA GLY A 25 12.50 -4.76 3.35
C GLY A 25 13.59 -5.62 2.70
N TYR A 26 14.81 -5.62 3.23
CA TYR A 26 15.92 -6.43 2.75
C TYR A 26 15.99 -7.73 3.54
N ALA A 27 16.32 -8.81 2.84
CA ALA A 27 16.59 -10.13 3.41
C ALA A 27 17.94 -10.61 2.88
N TRP A 28 18.88 -10.86 3.77
CA TRP A 28 20.19 -11.41 3.42
C TRP A 28 20.23 -12.91 3.68
N LEU A 29 20.30 -13.69 2.59
CA LEU A 29 20.42 -15.14 2.55
C LEU A 29 21.85 -15.56 2.93
N LYS A 30 22.19 -15.43 4.21
CA LYS A 30 23.53 -15.65 4.74
C LYS A 30 23.75 -17.12 5.10
N GLY A 31 24.26 -17.89 4.15
CA GLY A 31 24.49 -19.33 4.35
C GLY A 31 23.18 -20.06 4.59
N ASP A 32 23.07 -20.76 5.73
CA ASP A 32 21.87 -21.52 6.12
C ASP A 32 20.82 -20.70 6.89
N SER A 33 21.00 -19.39 7.01
CA SER A 33 20.06 -18.49 7.69
C SER A 33 19.68 -17.28 6.84
N VAL A 34 18.64 -16.58 7.29
CA VAL A 34 18.22 -15.30 6.70
C VAL A 34 18.36 -14.23 7.76
N VAL A 35 18.96 -13.09 7.39
CA VAL A 35 19.11 -11.93 8.25
C VAL A 35 18.20 -10.80 7.74
N PHE A 36 17.44 -10.21 8.66
CA PHE A 36 16.62 -9.00 8.44
C PHE A 36 17.12 -7.86 9.32
N ASP A 37 16.60 -6.64 9.10
CA ASP A 37 16.97 -5.46 9.90
C ASP A 37 16.34 -5.43 11.31
N SER A 38 15.67 -6.49 11.78
CA SER A 38 15.27 -6.62 13.20
C SER A 38 16.47 -6.75 14.12
N ASP A 39 17.57 -7.33 13.63
CA ASP A 39 18.82 -7.46 14.38
C ASP A 39 19.71 -6.24 14.16
N SER A 40 19.76 -5.36 15.17
CA SER A 40 20.60 -4.15 15.15
C SER A 40 22.10 -4.41 14.89
N SER A 41 22.60 -5.63 15.09
CA SER A 41 24.00 -6.00 14.90
C SER A 41 24.36 -6.33 13.45
N LEU A 42 23.38 -6.70 12.62
CA LEU A 42 23.58 -7.09 11.23
C LEU A 42 22.55 -6.39 10.33
N ARG A 43 23.03 -5.54 9.42
CA ARG A 43 22.17 -4.80 8.50
C ARG A 43 22.33 -5.33 7.08
N PRO A 44 21.33 -6.05 6.51
CA PRO A 44 21.37 -6.51 5.12
C PRO A 44 21.72 -5.42 4.11
N ILE A 45 21.23 -4.19 4.33
CA ILE A 45 21.53 -3.05 3.45
C ILE A 45 23.04 -2.73 3.35
N ALA A 46 23.83 -3.02 4.40
CA ALA A 46 25.28 -2.82 4.39
C ALA A 46 26.02 -3.87 3.54
N HIS A 47 25.31 -4.84 2.96
CA HIS A 47 25.87 -5.91 2.13
C HIS A 47 25.18 -6.01 0.75
N CYS A 48 24.24 -5.12 0.46
CA CYS A 48 23.43 -5.19 -0.76
C CYS A 48 24.24 -5.04 -2.05
N ARG A 49 25.41 -4.38 -1.99
CA ARG A 49 26.35 -4.22 -3.10
C ARG A 49 27.52 -5.20 -3.01
N LEU A 50 27.86 -5.66 -1.80
CA LEU A 50 28.91 -6.65 -1.58
C LEU A 50 28.51 -8.04 -2.12
N ALA A 51 27.28 -8.45 -1.87
CA ALA A 51 26.77 -9.78 -2.24
C ALA A 51 25.31 -9.69 -2.75
N PRO A 52 25.05 -9.01 -3.89
CA PRO A 52 23.69 -8.79 -4.38
C PRO A 52 22.94 -10.09 -4.68
N GLN A 53 23.66 -11.17 -5.00
CA GLN A 53 23.09 -12.51 -5.25
C GLN A 53 22.46 -13.13 -3.99
N GLU A 54 22.92 -12.69 -2.81
CA GLU A 54 22.45 -13.17 -1.50
C GLU A 54 21.35 -12.28 -0.93
N ILE A 55 20.91 -11.24 -1.65
CA ILE A 55 20.00 -10.22 -1.12
C ILE A 55 18.68 -10.28 -1.88
N ASN A 56 17.58 -10.45 -1.13
CA ASN A 56 16.24 -10.27 -1.64
C ASN A 56 15.61 -9.02 -1.04
N GLN A 57 15.14 -8.12 -1.89
CA GLN A 57 14.54 -6.83 -1.49
C GLN A 57 13.16 -6.62 -2.11
N ARG A 58 12.53 -7.69 -2.64
CA ARG A 58 11.24 -7.64 -3.37
C ARG A 58 10.15 -8.50 -2.74
N TYR A 59 10.47 -9.30 -1.72
CA TYR A 59 9.51 -10.26 -1.17
C TYR A 59 8.26 -9.59 -0.57
N TRP A 60 8.38 -8.42 0.07
CA TRP A 60 7.24 -7.60 0.50
C TRP A 60 6.56 -6.84 -0.64
N LEU A 61 7.22 -6.54 -1.75
CA LEU A 61 6.55 -6.00 -2.93
C LEU A 61 5.66 -7.07 -3.59
N GLN A 62 6.18 -8.29 -3.69
CA GLN A 62 5.56 -9.38 -4.41
C GLN A 62 4.46 -10.06 -3.59
N CYS A 63 4.73 -10.37 -2.31
CA CYS A 63 3.82 -11.07 -1.40
C CYS A 63 3.09 -12.24 -2.07
N ASP A 64 3.87 -13.13 -2.69
CA ASP A 64 3.39 -14.23 -3.50
C ASP A 64 4.31 -15.47 -3.37
N GLN A 65 4.15 -16.42 -4.28
CA GLN A 65 4.99 -17.61 -4.39
C GLN A 65 6.05 -17.49 -5.51
N SER A 66 6.44 -16.26 -5.88
CA SER A 66 7.52 -16.02 -6.84
C SER A 66 8.80 -16.70 -6.37
N ALA A 67 9.38 -17.53 -7.23
CA ALA A 67 10.54 -18.34 -6.89
C ALA A 67 11.77 -17.49 -6.58
N ILE A 68 12.53 -17.93 -5.58
CA ILE A 68 13.83 -17.39 -5.23
C ILE A 68 14.90 -18.38 -5.73
N PRO A 69 16.03 -17.92 -6.28
CA PRO A 69 17.13 -18.81 -6.67
C PRO A 69 17.55 -19.72 -5.52
N ALA A 70 17.97 -20.95 -5.87
CA ALA A 70 18.41 -21.93 -4.88
C ALA A 70 19.50 -21.33 -3.98
N ASN A 71 19.29 -21.43 -2.67
CA ASN A 71 20.13 -20.85 -1.64
C ASN A 71 20.28 -21.85 -0.48
N GLN A 72 21.31 -21.65 0.33
CA GLN A 72 21.60 -22.54 1.46
C GLN A 72 20.61 -22.38 2.62
N ALA A 73 19.92 -21.23 2.70
CA ALA A 73 18.89 -20.95 3.70
C ALA A 73 17.56 -21.68 3.42
N GLY A 74 17.43 -22.37 2.27
CA GLY A 74 16.25 -23.15 1.92
C GLY A 74 15.01 -22.31 1.57
N MET A 75 15.16 -21.01 1.32
CA MET A 75 14.06 -20.12 0.94
C MET A 75 13.67 -20.37 -0.52
N ARG A 76 12.43 -20.81 -0.78
CA ARG A 76 12.00 -21.20 -2.13
C ARG A 76 11.24 -20.11 -2.85
N HIS A 77 10.49 -19.28 -2.12
CA HIS A 77 9.68 -18.21 -2.67
C HIS A 77 9.54 -17.02 -1.72
N ALA A 78 9.03 -15.88 -2.23
CA ALA A 78 8.81 -14.66 -1.45
C ALA A 78 8.02 -14.92 -0.15
N GLY A 79 6.99 -15.77 -0.19
CA GLY A 79 6.25 -16.18 1.01
C GLY A 79 7.10 -16.86 2.11
N ASP A 80 8.16 -17.61 1.78
CA ASP A 80 9.04 -18.22 2.79
C ASP A 80 9.84 -17.12 3.52
N LEU A 81 10.25 -16.06 2.81
CA LEU A 81 10.91 -14.90 3.41
C LEU A 81 9.97 -14.08 4.30
N ILE A 82 8.72 -13.89 3.88
CA ILE A 82 7.69 -13.22 4.71
C ILE A 82 7.45 -14.04 5.99
N TRP A 83 7.33 -15.36 5.87
CA TRP A 83 7.17 -16.25 7.02
C TRP A 83 8.35 -16.13 8.00
N SER A 84 9.58 -16.17 7.48
CA SER A 84 10.79 -16.04 8.30
C SER A 84 10.84 -14.68 9.01
N HIS A 85 10.55 -13.58 8.30
CA HIS A 85 10.57 -12.24 8.86
C HIS A 85 9.46 -12.04 9.92
N LEU A 86 8.23 -12.50 9.66
CA LEU A 86 7.15 -12.45 10.63
C LEU A 86 7.43 -13.31 11.87
N THR A 87 8.08 -14.46 11.71
CA THR A 87 8.50 -15.32 12.83
C THR A 87 9.54 -14.61 13.70
N GLU A 88 10.51 -13.92 13.09
CA GLU A 88 11.51 -13.12 13.80
C GLU A 88 10.88 -11.95 14.54
N LEU A 89 10.03 -11.16 13.88
CA LEU A 89 9.27 -10.07 14.48
C LEU A 89 8.44 -10.56 15.68
N ARG A 90 7.74 -11.69 15.51
CA ARG A 90 6.96 -12.31 16.57
C ARG A 90 7.82 -12.68 17.77
N GLY A 91 8.93 -13.38 17.56
CA GLY A 91 9.81 -13.82 18.63
C GLY A 91 10.46 -12.64 19.37
N THR A 92 10.88 -11.63 18.63
CA THR A 92 11.58 -10.45 19.16
C THR A 92 10.66 -9.58 20.01
N HIS A 93 9.43 -9.34 19.53
CA HIS A 93 8.48 -8.42 20.15
C HIS A 93 7.31 -9.11 20.88
N GLN A 94 7.35 -10.45 21.00
CA GLN A 94 6.33 -11.28 21.65
C GLN A 94 4.92 -10.99 21.10
N LEU A 95 4.81 -10.90 19.77
CA LEU A 95 3.57 -10.53 19.11
C LEU A 95 2.54 -11.67 19.18
N GLU A 96 1.32 -11.32 19.56
CA GLU A 96 0.18 -12.26 19.54
C GLU A 96 -0.87 -11.82 18.54
N THR A 97 -1.29 -10.56 18.61
CA THR A 97 -2.30 -9.96 17.73
C THR A 97 -1.76 -8.70 17.07
N LEU A 98 -2.07 -8.50 15.80
CA LEU A 98 -1.69 -7.30 15.07
C LEU A 98 -2.71 -6.92 13.99
N VAL A 99 -2.74 -5.65 13.65
CA VAL A 99 -3.36 -5.13 12.44
C VAL A 99 -2.27 -4.97 11.39
N VAL A 100 -2.54 -5.30 10.13
CA VAL A 100 -1.57 -5.05 9.05
C VAL A 100 -2.07 -3.92 8.17
N SER A 101 -1.26 -2.87 8.03
CA SER A 101 -1.46 -1.85 7.01
C SER A 101 -0.81 -2.32 5.70
N VAL A 102 -1.63 -2.59 4.69
CA VAL A 102 -1.21 -3.20 3.41
C VAL A 102 -1.24 -2.20 2.27
N PRO A 103 -0.32 -2.28 1.30
CA PRO A 103 -0.33 -1.44 0.11
C PRO A 103 -1.62 -1.62 -0.72
N PRO A 104 -2.11 -0.57 -1.39
CA PRO A 104 -3.30 -0.64 -2.24
C PRO A 104 -3.20 -1.63 -3.41
N HIS A 105 -1.99 -1.91 -3.91
CA HIS A 105 -1.76 -2.80 -5.04
C HIS A 105 -1.86 -4.30 -4.70
N TYR A 106 -1.93 -4.65 -3.40
CA TYR A 106 -2.15 -6.03 -2.99
C TYR A 106 -3.55 -6.49 -3.41
N ARG A 107 -3.61 -7.63 -4.10
CA ARG A 107 -4.86 -8.27 -4.52
C ARG A 107 -5.29 -9.34 -3.51
N ASP A 108 -6.50 -9.87 -3.69
CA ASP A 108 -7.05 -10.94 -2.84
C ASP A 108 -6.08 -12.10 -2.62
N ALA A 109 -5.35 -12.53 -3.66
CA ALA A 109 -4.36 -13.59 -3.55
C ALA A 109 -3.19 -13.23 -2.62
N ASN A 110 -2.71 -11.98 -2.67
CA ASN A 110 -1.66 -11.49 -1.77
C ASN A 110 -2.17 -11.42 -0.33
N LEU A 111 -3.39 -10.90 -0.13
CA LEU A 111 -4.00 -10.77 1.20
C LEU A 111 -4.26 -12.15 1.83
N GLN A 112 -4.79 -13.10 1.06
CA GLN A 112 -5.02 -14.47 1.51
C GLN A 112 -3.71 -15.17 1.88
N LEU A 113 -2.67 -15.03 1.03
CA LEU A 113 -1.36 -15.60 1.32
C LEU A 113 -0.78 -14.99 2.60
N LEU A 114 -0.83 -13.66 2.75
CA LEU A 114 -0.33 -12.97 3.93
C LEU A 114 -1.05 -13.43 5.21
N LEU A 115 -2.38 -13.56 5.17
CA LEU A 115 -3.16 -14.07 6.31
C LEU A 115 -2.77 -15.52 6.66
N GLY A 116 -2.64 -16.39 5.66
CA GLY A 116 -2.20 -17.78 5.88
C GLY A 116 -0.78 -17.88 6.42
N ILE A 117 0.14 -17.04 5.94
CA ILE A 117 1.50 -16.96 6.49
C ILE A 117 1.46 -16.49 7.94
N ALA A 118 0.75 -15.41 8.25
CA ALA A 118 0.63 -14.88 9.61
C ALA A 118 0.04 -15.93 10.57
N GLU A 119 -1.03 -16.62 10.17
CA GLU A 119 -1.61 -17.74 10.93
C GLU A 119 -0.59 -18.85 11.19
N SER A 120 0.20 -19.23 10.18
CA SER A 120 1.26 -20.24 10.32
C SER A 120 2.41 -19.79 11.22
N CYS A 121 2.64 -18.48 11.32
CA CYS A 121 3.54 -17.87 12.31
C CYS A 121 2.90 -17.79 13.70
N GLY A 122 1.64 -18.20 13.87
CA GLY A 122 0.86 -18.08 15.11
C GLY A 122 0.53 -16.63 15.49
N LEU A 123 0.42 -15.75 14.49
CA LEU A 123 -0.01 -14.36 14.66
C LEU A 123 -1.51 -14.27 14.36
N ASN A 124 -2.26 -13.65 15.28
CA ASN A 124 -3.65 -13.31 15.06
C ASN A 124 -3.75 -11.96 14.33
N VAL A 125 -4.10 -11.97 13.05
CA VAL A 125 -4.33 -10.73 12.31
C VAL A 125 -5.76 -10.26 12.55
N SER A 126 -5.95 -9.26 13.40
CA SER A 126 -7.30 -8.76 13.74
C SER A 126 -7.92 -7.93 12.62
N GLY A 127 -7.10 -7.42 11.69
CA GLY A 127 -7.56 -6.67 10.53
C GLY A 127 -6.46 -6.39 9.53
N LEU A 128 -6.85 -6.24 8.27
CA LEU A 128 -6.03 -5.69 7.20
C LEU A 128 -6.58 -4.32 6.84
N VAL A 129 -5.74 -3.30 6.73
CA VAL A 129 -6.17 -1.93 6.46
C VAL A 129 -5.44 -1.42 5.24
N ASN A 130 -6.17 -0.82 4.31
CA ASN A 130 -5.55 -0.14 3.18
C ASN A 130 -4.67 1.01 3.69
N LYS A 131 -3.37 0.99 3.34
CA LYS A 131 -2.37 1.96 3.83
C LYS A 131 -2.73 3.41 3.53
N ALA A 132 -3.19 3.70 2.32
CA ALA A 132 -3.56 5.06 1.91
C ALA A 132 -4.77 5.58 2.71
N VAL A 133 -5.75 4.71 2.97
CA VAL A 133 -6.93 5.03 3.79
C VAL A 133 -6.52 5.30 5.24
N LEU A 134 -5.65 4.46 5.82
CA LEU A 134 -5.14 4.65 7.18
C LEU A 134 -4.40 5.98 7.32
N ALA A 135 -3.50 6.29 6.38
CA ALA A 135 -2.73 7.54 6.39
C ALA A 135 -3.65 8.77 6.31
N ALA A 136 -4.59 8.78 5.35
CA ALA A 136 -5.49 9.92 5.20
C ALA A 136 -6.53 10.02 6.33
N ALA A 137 -6.99 8.93 6.94
CA ALA A 137 -7.89 8.97 8.09
C ALA A 137 -7.29 9.73 9.29
N GLY A 138 -5.98 9.64 9.49
CA GLY A 138 -5.26 10.38 10.53
C GLY A 138 -5.03 11.86 10.22
N LEU A 139 -4.99 12.25 8.94
CA LEU A 139 -4.54 13.57 8.50
C LEU A 139 -5.63 14.45 7.86
N ALA A 140 -6.69 13.84 7.33
CA ALA A 140 -7.77 14.54 6.64
C ALA A 140 -8.44 15.54 7.58
N SER A 141 -8.63 16.76 7.07
CA SER A 141 -9.22 17.87 7.84
C SER A 141 -10.38 18.56 7.13
N LYS A 142 -10.64 18.21 5.88
CA LYS A 142 -11.69 18.80 5.04
C LYS A 142 -12.35 17.73 4.18
N HIS A 143 -13.54 18.06 3.67
CA HIS A 143 -14.19 17.25 2.64
C HIS A 143 -13.50 17.46 1.28
N GLY A 144 -13.41 16.40 0.49
CA GLY A 144 -12.85 16.45 -0.86
C GLY A 144 -12.10 15.19 -1.27
N GLU A 145 -11.46 15.24 -2.43
CA GLU A 145 -10.56 14.18 -2.89
C GLU A 145 -9.13 14.45 -2.46
N TYR A 146 -8.44 13.42 -2.02
CA TYR A 146 -7.07 13.46 -1.55
C TYR A 146 -6.21 12.54 -2.41
N LEU A 147 -4.94 12.90 -2.58
CA LEU A 147 -3.94 12.04 -3.21
C LEU A 147 -2.94 11.60 -2.15
N HIS A 148 -2.73 10.29 -2.00
CA HIS A 148 -1.65 9.71 -1.21
C HIS A 148 -0.60 9.13 -2.15
N ILE A 149 0.65 9.53 -1.97
CA ILE A 149 1.80 9.11 -2.78
C ILE A 149 2.68 8.24 -1.89
N ASP A 150 2.67 6.93 -2.10
CA ASP A 150 3.48 5.95 -1.37
C ASP A 150 4.75 5.64 -2.15
N LEU A 151 5.87 6.29 -1.81
CA LEU A 151 7.16 6.02 -2.44
C LEU A 151 7.77 4.74 -1.82
N GLN A 152 7.75 3.67 -2.60
CA GLN A 152 8.21 2.33 -2.23
C GLN A 152 9.63 2.09 -2.75
N LEU A 153 10.25 0.97 -2.35
CA LEU A 153 11.62 0.65 -2.77
C LEU A 153 11.70 0.47 -4.28
N HIS A 154 10.73 -0.24 -4.86
CA HIS A 154 10.74 -0.58 -6.29
C HIS A 154 9.71 0.14 -7.15
N GLN A 155 8.79 0.89 -6.55
CA GLN A 155 7.71 1.57 -7.28
C GLN A 155 7.17 2.77 -6.48
N THR A 156 6.21 3.49 -7.06
CA THR A 156 5.43 4.51 -6.37
C THR A 156 3.96 4.21 -6.57
N VAL A 157 3.17 4.22 -5.48
CA VAL A 157 1.72 4.01 -5.56
C VAL A 157 1.00 5.33 -5.32
N LEU A 158 0.18 5.74 -6.28
CA LEU A 158 -0.64 6.95 -6.21
C LEU A 158 -2.07 6.55 -5.90
N SER A 159 -2.56 6.87 -4.71
CA SER A 159 -3.89 6.47 -4.24
C SER A 159 -4.81 7.66 -4.12
N ARG A 160 -5.93 7.60 -4.84
CA ARG A 160 -6.96 8.63 -4.79
C ARG A 160 -8.01 8.25 -3.76
N LEU A 161 -8.27 9.17 -2.84
CA LEU A 161 -9.10 8.95 -1.67
C LEU A 161 -10.24 9.97 -1.64
N ARG A 162 -11.41 9.57 -1.14
CA ARG A 162 -12.54 10.48 -0.89
C ARG A 162 -12.72 10.66 0.60
N CYS A 163 -12.68 11.91 1.05
CA CYS A 163 -13.06 12.31 2.39
C CYS A 163 -14.43 12.97 2.34
N GLN A 164 -15.48 12.25 2.74
CA GLN A 164 -16.86 12.73 2.73
C GLN A 164 -17.61 12.16 3.93
N ASP A 165 -18.51 12.96 4.52
CA ASP A 165 -19.39 12.51 5.59
C ASP A 165 -18.65 11.90 6.80
N GLY A 166 -17.43 12.41 7.07
CA GLY A 166 -16.60 11.93 8.16
C GLY A 166 -15.83 10.65 7.90
N GLN A 167 -15.88 10.13 6.67
CA GLN A 167 -15.22 8.89 6.28
C GLN A 167 -14.19 9.17 5.18
N VAL A 168 -13.11 8.40 5.20
CA VAL A 168 -12.10 8.30 4.15
C VAL A 168 -12.27 6.96 3.45
N SER A 169 -12.34 6.95 2.12
CA SER A 169 -12.43 5.72 1.33
C SER A 169 -11.50 5.78 0.11
N LEU A 170 -10.96 4.62 -0.30
CA LEU A 170 -10.21 4.50 -1.54
C LEU A 170 -11.15 4.57 -2.75
N ILE A 171 -10.80 5.41 -3.73
CA ILE A 171 -11.51 5.51 -5.00
C ILE A 171 -10.81 4.66 -6.06
N GLU A 172 -9.52 4.90 -6.28
CA GLU A 172 -8.67 4.16 -7.21
C GLU A 172 -7.21 4.34 -6.80
N PHE A 173 -6.33 3.56 -7.40
CA PHE A 173 -4.89 3.77 -7.29
C PHE A 173 -4.21 3.51 -8.63
N ASP A 174 -3.01 4.06 -8.78
CA ASP A 174 -2.11 3.77 -9.89
C ASP A 174 -0.71 3.42 -9.39
N VAL A 175 0.05 2.68 -10.18
CA VAL A 175 1.39 2.20 -9.84
C VAL A 175 2.39 2.65 -10.89
N LEU A 176 3.35 3.48 -10.48
CA LEU A 176 4.50 3.87 -11.27
C LEU A 176 5.65 2.91 -10.99
N GLN A 177 5.81 1.89 -11.84
CA GLN A 177 6.87 0.86 -11.69
C GLN A 177 8.28 1.39 -12.01
N ASP A 178 8.36 2.49 -12.75
CA ASP A 178 9.58 3.18 -13.16
C ASP A 178 10.05 4.23 -12.14
N VAL A 179 9.28 4.46 -11.08
CA VAL A 179 9.58 5.44 -10.04
C VAL A 179 9.68 4.72 -8.70
N GLY A 180 10.88 4.30 -8.30
CA GLY A 180 11.13 3.67 -7.00
C GLY A 180 12.46 4.14 -6.42
N ILE A 181 12.59 4.05 -5.10
CA ILE A 181 13.79 4.49 -4.36
C ILE A 181 15.05 3.78 -4.87
N HIS A 182 14.95 2.49 -5.20
CA HIS A 182 16.05 1.73 -5.77
C HIS A 182 16.54 2.33 -7.09
N LEU A 183 15.64 2.69 -8.02
CA LEU A 183 16.02 3.31 -9.29
C LEU A 183 16.59 4.73 -9.10
N MET A 184 16.07 5.49 -8.13
CA MET A 184 16.64 6.78 -7.76
C MET A 184 18.06 6.64 -7.20
N GLN A 185 18.29 5.65 -6.33
CA GLN A 185 19.62 5.33 -5.81
C GLN A 185 20.58 4.91 -6.94
N GLU A 186 20.14 4.10 -7.91
CA GLU A 186 20.93 3.74 -9.09
C GLU A 186 21.32 4.97 -9.93
N ALA A 187 20.39 5.91 -10.12
CA ALA A 187 20.66 7.15 -10.84
C ALA A 187 21.71 8.02 -10.11
N LEU A 188 21.59 8.12 -8.78
CA LEU A 188 22.56 8.82 -7.95
C LEU A 188 23.95 8.16 -8.00
N LEU A 189 24.04 6.84 -7.86
CA LEU A 189 25.30 6.10 -7.96
C LEU A 189 25.98 6.32 -9.31
N LYS A 190 25.24 6.21 -10.42
CA LYS A 190 25.77 6.47 -11.78
C LYS A 190 26.22 7.92 -11.99
N GLY A 191 25.48 8.87 -11.42
CA GLY A 191 25.87 10.28 -11.44
C GLY A 191 27.17 10.54 -10.68
N LEU A 192 27.32 9.96 -9.50
CA LEU A 192 28.54 10.03 -8.69
C LEU A 192 29.72 9.31 -9.38
N GLN A 193 29.49 8.11 -9.93
CA GLN A 193 30.48 7.37 -10.73
C GLN A 193 31.05 8.22 -11.86
N SER A 194 30.17 8.86 -12.64
CA SER A 194 30.58 9.73 -13.75
C SER A 194 31.50 10.85 -13.29
N ARG A 195 31.24 11.43 -12.12
CA ARG A 195 32.09 12.48 -11.52
C ARG A 195 33.44 11.97 -11.04
N PHE A 196 33.49 10.78 -10.42
CA PHE A 196 34.75 10.15 -10.02
C PHE A 196 35.62 9.85 -11.24
N ILE A 197 35.05 9.30 -12.31
CA ILE A 197 35.77 9.01 -13.55
C ILE A 197 36.31 10.30 -14.19
N GLN A 198 35.51 11.38 -14.21
CA GLN A 198 35.94 12.66 -14.78
C GLN A 198 37.02 13.37 -13.95
N SER A 199 36.94 13.29 -12.62
CA SER A 199 37.82 14.05 -11.73
C SER A 199 39.12 13.32 -11.40
N ASP A 200 39.04 12.01 -11.18
CA ASP A 200 40.12 11.20 -10.59
C ASP A 200 40.42 9.92 -11.42
N ARG A 201 39.72 9.71 -12.54
CA ARG A 201 39.81 8.49 -13.39
C ARG A 201 39.61 7.18 -12.63
N PHE A 202 38.98 7.26 -11.46
CA PHE A 202 38.61 6.14 -10.63
C PHE A 202 37.15 5.77 -10.92
N ASP A 203 36.87 4.48 -11.09
CA ASP A 203 35.52 3.97 -11.25
C ASP A 203 35.06 3.32 -9.93
N PRO A 204 34.23 4.01 -9.11
CA PRO A 204 33.79 3.49 -7.83
C PRO A 204 32.84 2.30 -7.94
N LEU A 205 32.25 2.03 -9.12
CA LEU A 205 31.34 0.91 -9.32
C LEU A 205 32.05 -0.33 -9.93
N HIS A 206 33.37 -0.27 -10.09
CA HIS A 206 34.13 -1.41 -10.61
C HIS A 206 34.22 -2.57 -9.60
N ASP A 207 34.37 -2.25 -8.32
CA ASP A 207 34.52 -3.22 -7.23
C ASP A 207 33.38 -3.07 -6.21
N ALA A 208 32.82 -4.20 -5.79
CA ALA A 208 31.68 -4.26 -4.87
C ALA A 208 31.91 -3.49 -3.55
N SER A 209 33.15 -3.51 -3.03
CA SER A 209 33.50 -2.76 -1.80
C SER A 209 33.42 -1.25 -1.99
N SER A 210 33.87 -0.74 -3.14
CA SER A 210 33.80 0.69 -3.46
C SER A 210 32.37 1.12 -3.76
N GLU A 211 31.59 0.27 -4.44
CA GLU A 211 30.17 0.50 -4.68
C GLU A 211 29.39 0.57 -3.37
N GLN A 212 29.61 -0.38 -2.44
CA GLN A 212 28.97 -0.36 -1.13
C GLN A 212 29.33 0.92 -0.35
N GLN A 213 30.61 1.30 -0.32
CA GLN A 213 31.04 2.55 0.33
C GLN A 213 30.31 3.77 -0.25
N LEU A 214 30.13 3.83 -1.57
CA LEU A 214 29.43 4.94 -2.23
C LEU A 214 27.93 4.93 -1.91
N PHE A 215 27.32 3.75 -1.91
CA PHE A 215 25.91 3.55 -1.58
C PHE A 215 25.60 3.93 -0.12
N ASP A 216 26.45 3.52 0.83
CA ASP A 216 26.29 3.83 2.26
C ASP A 216 26.33 5.34 2.55
N GLN A 217 27.01 6.12 1.69
CA GLN A 217 27.11 7.58 1.84
C GLN A 217 25.88 8.35 1.33
N LEU A 218 24.97 7.74 0.55
CA LEU A 218 23.91 8.48 -0.13
C LEU A 218 23.05 9.32 0.84
N ALA A 219 22.71 8.77 2.01
CA ALA A 219 21.93 9.48 3.03
C ALA A 219 22.67 10.69 3.59
N ASP A 220 23.94 10.53 3.93
CA ASP A 220 24.78 11.63 4.44
C ASP A 220 25.05 12.69 3.38
N VAL A 221 25.17 12.29 2.11
CA VAL A 221 25.31 13.20 0.97
C VAL A 221 24.05 14.06 0.82
N ALA A 222 22.86 13.45 0.84
CA ALA A 222 21.59 14.17 0.74
C ALA A 222 21.44 15.19 1.87
N LYS A 223 21.76 14.80 3.11
CA LYS A 223 21.73 15.68 4.27
C LYS A 223 22.69 16.87 4.13
N GLN A 224 23.94 16.62 3.72
CA GLN A 224 24.91 17.70 3.48
C GLN A 224 24.48 18.65 2.37
N ILE A 225 23.84 18.13 1.31
CA ILE A 225 23.29 18.95 0.23
C ILE A 225 22.17 19.85 0.74
N GLU A 226 21.29 19.34 1.59
CA GLU A 226 20.22 20.13 2.20
C GLU A 226 20.77 21.22 3.14
N GLU A 227 21.76 20.88 3.97
CA GLU A 227 22.34 21.81 4.96
C GLU A 227 23.27 22.85 4.33
N PHE A 228 24.07 22.48 3.33
CA PHE A 228 25.18 23.29 2.82
C PHE A 228 25.14 23.59 1.33
N GLY A 229 24.16 23.04 0.59
CA GLY A 229 24.05 23.19 -0.87
C GLY A 229 25.08 22.39 -1.68
N LYS A 230 25.94 21.61 -1.02
CA LYS A 230 26.95 20.74 -1.63
C LYS A 230 27.40 19.67 -0.64
N ALA A 231 27.95 18.58 -1.17
CA ALA A 231 28.50 17.50 -0.36
C ALA A 231 29.84 17.01 -0.93
N LYS A 232 30.71 16.54 -0.03
CA LYS A 232 31.94 15.84 -0.40
C LYS A 232 31.67 14.33 -0.31
N VAL A 233 32.07 13.61 -1.35
CA VAL A 233 31.96 12.15 -1.41
C VAL A 233 33.34 11.54 -1.49
N THR A 234 33.58 10.46 -0.75
CA THR A 234 34.89 9.84 -0.65
C THR A 234 34.81 8.33 -0.80
N VAL A 235 35.73 7.72 -1.52
CA VAL A 235 35.82 6.26 -1.63
C VAL A 235 37.26 5.84 -1.38
N GLN A 236 37.45 4.92 -0.43
CA GLN A 236 38.75 4.32 -0.19
C GLN A 236 38.89 3.09 -1.10
N HIS A 237 39.94 3.07 -1.91
CA HIS A 237 40.30 1.92 -2.75
C HIS A 237 41.78 1.60 -2.54
N HIS A 238 42.06 0.37 -2.11
CA HIS A 238 43.38 -0.02 -1.61
C HIS A 238 43.91 0.99 -0.55
N ALA A 239 45.06 1.62 -0.82
CA ALA A 239 45.67 2.62 0.06
C ALA A 239 45.35 4.07 -0.35
N GLN A 240 44.55 4.29 -1.40
CA GLN A 240 44.24 5.62 -1.92
C GLN A 240 42.81 6.04 -1.56
N LEU A 241 42.67 7.31 -1.17
CA LEU A 241 41.39 7.96 -0.94
C LEU A 241 41.02 8.80 -2.15
N HIS A 242 39.97 8.41 -2.85
CA HIS A 242 39.40 9.17 -3.96
C HIS A 242 38.32 10.10 -3.44
N SER A 243 38.17 11.29 -4.01
CA SER A 243 37.13 12.22 -3.57
C SER A 243 36.62 13.15 -4.67
N ILE A 244 35.32 13.44 -4.61
CA ILE A 244 34.64 14.41 -5.46
C ILE A 244 33.77 15.34 -4.62
N SER A 245 33.31 16.42 -5.24
CA SER A 245 32.23 17.28 -4.72
C SER A 245 31.02 17.20 -5.64
N ILE A 246 29.83 17.21 -5.06
CA ILE A 246 28.56 17.33 -5.77
C ILE A 246 27.79 18.54 -5.24
N GLU A 247 27.24 19.34 -6.14
CA GLU A 247 26.40 20.49 -5.79
C GLU A 247 24.93 20.07 -5.78
N ALA A 248 24.11 20.82 -5.03
CA ALA A 248 22.67 20.58 -4.93
C ALA A 248 22.02 20.44 -6.31
N LYS A 249 22.32 21.38 -7.22
CA LYS A 249 21.76 21.37 -8.58
C LYS A 249 21.95 20.02 -9.27
N ASP A 250 23.17 19.49 -9.26
CA ASP A 250 23.48 18.23 -9.95
C ASP A 250 22.78 17.03 -9.31
N TRP A 251 22.65 17.04 -7.98
CA TRP A 251 21.90 16.03 -7.25
C TRP A 251 20.40 16.09 -7.57
N HIS A 252 19.82 17.29 -7.60
CA HIS A 252 18.43 17.51 -7.99
C HIS A 252 18.19 17.11 -9.46
N ASP A 253 19.10 17.46 -10.37
CA ASP A 253 19.00 17.13 -11.80
C ASP A 253 19.00 15.61 -12.04
N LEU A 254 19.73 14.82 -11.23
CA LEU A 254 19.71 13.36 -11.28
C LEU A 254 18.36 12.75 -10.85
N LEU A 255 17.63 13.44 -9.98
CA LEU A 255 16.37 12.96 -9.40
C LEU A 255 15.13 13.55 -10.09
N ALA A 256 15.29 14.66 -10.82
CA ALA A 256 14.21 15.38 -11.47
C ALA A 256 13.31 14.49 -12.34
N PRO A 257 13.82 13.58 -13.20
CA PRO A 257 12.96 12.76 -14.06
C PRO A 257 11.93 11.91 -13.30
N PHE A 258 12.31 11.41 -12.12
CA PHE A 258 11.43 10.58 -11.30
C PHE A 258 10.29 11.41 -10.69
N PHE A 259 10.62 12.59 -10.16
CA PHE A 259 9.63 13.46 -9.55
C PHE A 259 8.75 14.16 -10.59
N GLU A 260 9.28 14.49 -11.77
CA GLU A 260 8.50 14.98 -12.89
C GLU A 260 7.42 13.97 -13.29
N ARG A 261 7.75 12.67 -13.29
CA ARG A 261 6.77 11.60 -13.56
C ARG A 261 5.65 11.54 -12.53
N VAL A 262 5.99 11.69 -11.24
CA VAL A 262 5.00 11.77 -10.15
C VAL A 262 4.12 13.01 -10.31
N VAL A 263 4.74 14.16 -10.61
CA VAL A 263 4.02 15.43 -10.80
C VAL A 263 3.06 15.33 -11.99
N GLU A 264 3.54 14.86 -13.15
CA GLU A 264 2.74 14.66 -14.35
C GLU A 264 1.47 13.84 -14.05
N ARG A 265 1.65 12.70 -13.37
CA ARG A 265 0.53 11.83 -13.03
C ARG A 265 -0.40 12.44 -11.97
N SER A 266 0.13 13.24 -11.05
CA SER A 266 -0.65 13.93 -10.02
C SER A 266 -1.46 15.12 -10.56
N GLN A 267 -1.04 15.76 -11.64
CA GLN A 267 -1.67 16.99 -12.15
C GLN A 267 -2.88 16.75 -13.06
N GLU A 268 -3.19 15.50 -13.39
CA GLU A 268 -4.36 15.18 -14.21
C GLU A 268 -5.69 15.64 -13.57
N ARG A 269 -5.70 15.92 -12.25
CA ARG A 269 -6.90 16.31 -11.49
C ARG A 269 -6.57 17.27 -10.35
N ALA A 270 -7.59 17.98 -9.88
CA ALA A 270 -7.49 18.83 -8.69
C ALA A 270 -7.78 18.04 -7.41
N PHE A 271 -6.91 18.17 -6.41
CA PHE A 271 -7.05 17.52 -5.09
C PHE A 271 -7.21 18.58 -3.99
N ALA A 272 -7.95 18.22 -2.94
CA ALA A 272 -8.09 19.04 -1.74
C ALA A 272 -6.78 19.14 -0.96
N ASP A 273 -6.06 18.02 -0.81
CA ASP A 273 -4.68 17.98 -0.35
C ASP A 273 -3.93 16.77 -0.93
N VAL A 274 -2.59 16.83 -0.89
CA VAL A 274 -1.68 15.77 -1.32
C VAL A 274 -0.80 15.35 -0.13
N TYR A 275 -0.76 14.05 0.14
CA TYR A 275 0.08 13.40 1.15
C TYR A 275 1.15 12.57 0.47
N ILE A 276 2.36 12.56 1.02
CA ILE A 276 3.48 11.81 0.45
C ILE A 276 4.23 11.09 1.57
N ASP A 277 4.30 9.78 1.45
CA ASP A 277 5.15 8.91 2.25
C ASP A 277 6.54 8.85 1.61
N LEU A 278 7.48 9.63 2.15
CA LEU A 278 8.84 9.72 1.63
C LEU A 278 9.87 9.07 2.55
N ASN A 279 10.95 8.61 1.92
CA ASN A 279 12.18 8.26 2.58
C ASN A 279 12.97 9.55 2.87
N ALA A 280 13.54 9.67 4.07
CA ALA A 280 14.30 10.83 4.53
C ALA A 280 15.46 11.22 3.59
N LEU A 281 16.02 10.27 2.83
CA LEU A 281 17.01 10.53 1.77
C LEU A 281 16.52 11.57 0.74
N PHE A 282 15.21 11.75 0.58
CA PHE A 282 14.60 12.57 -0.45
C PHE A 282 13.77 13.76 0.07
N ASP A 283 13.85 14.09 1.37
CA ASP A 283 13.06 15.19 1.96
C ASP A 283 13.40 16.56 1.32
N GLY A 284 14.68 16.76 0.98
CA GLY A 284 15.19 17.99 0.36
C GLY A 284 14.89 18.16 -1.13
N VAL A 285 14.36 17.13 -1.82
CA VAL A 285 14.22 17.11 -3.29
C VAL A 285 12.77 17.09 -3.79
N VAL A 286 11.79 17.11 -2.89
CA VAL A 286 10.36 17.13 -3.25
C VAL A 286 10.03 18.40 -4.05
N PRO A 287 9.47 18.28 -5.28
CA PRO A 287 9.07 19.43 -6.08
C PRO A 287 8.07 20.33 -5.36
N THR A 288 8.16 21.64 -5.55
CA THR A 288 7.25 22.61 -4.92
C THR A 288 5.78 22.46 -5.35
N GLN A 289 5.55 21.85 -6.52
CA GLN A 289 4.23 21.50 -7.05
C GLN A 289 3.54 20.42 -6.21
N LEU A 290 4.33 19.54 -5.59
CA LEU A 290 3.89 18.58 -4.60
C LEU A 290 3.97 19.28 -3.24
N SER A 291 2.83 19.81 -2.77
CA SER A 291 2.82 20.68 -1.61
C SER A 291 3.49 20.02 -0.40
N LYS A 292 4.62 20.57 0.08
CA LYS A 292 5.30 20.14 1.32
C LYS A 292 4.42 20.26 2.56
N SER A 293 3.26 20.94 2.47
CA SER A 293 2.37 21.24 3.59
C SER A 293 1.76 20.02 4.28
N ARG A 294 1.91 18.79 3.75
CA ARG A 294 1.45 17.55 4.40
C ARG A 294 2.34 16.34 4.11
N LEU A 295 3.66 16.53 4.24
CA LEU A 295 4.65 15.44 4.21
C LEU A 295 4.50 14.55 5.45
N ALA A 296 4.33 13.25 5.24
CA ALA A 296 4.29 12.27 6.31
C ALA A 296 5.42 11.27 6.03
N VAL A 297 6.59 11.48 6.61
CA VAL A 297 7.75 10.58 6.45
C VAL A 297 7.35 9.19 6.96
N ILE A 298 7.79 8.12 6.29
CA ILE A 298 7.42 6.74 6.61
C ILE A 298 7.74 6.44 8.09
N GLY A 299 6.69 6.46 8.92
CA GLY A 299 6.76 6.57 10.38
C GLY A 299 5.69 7.49 11.00
N SER A 300 5.00 8.30 10.20
CA SER A 300 3.88 9.16 10.60
C SER A 300 2.90 9.24 9.41
N PRO A 301 1.58 9.33 9.59
CA PRO A 301 0.87 9.64 10.82
C PRO A 301 0.79 8.41 11.71
N ASP A 302 1.11 8.59 12.99
CA ASP A 302 0.47 7.80 14.03
C ASP A 302 -1.04 7.85 13.74
N PRO A 303 -1.68 6.73 13.32
CA PRO A 303 -3.11 6.75 13.12
C PRO A 303 -3.71 7.16 14.45
N ALA A 304 -4.51 8.24 14.43
CA ALA A 304 -4.99 8.81 15.68
C ALA A 304 -5.64 7.71 16.54
N PRO A 305 -5.54 7.78 17.88
CA PRO A 305 -6.11 6.75 18.76
C PRO A 305 -7.57 6.38 18.46
N ALA A 306 -8.37 7.32 17.94
CA ALA A 306 -9.75 7.09 17.50
C ALA A 306 -9.86 6.16 16.28
N VAL A 307 -8.91 6.25 15.33
CA VAL A 307 -8.84 5.34 14.18
C VAL A 307 -8.39 3.96 14.66
N LEU A 308 -7.43 3.89 15.58
CA LEU A 308 -6.94 2.63 16.15
C LEU A 308 -8.03 1.81 16.85
N SER A 309 -8.90 2.48 17.63
CA SER A 309 -9.98 1.80 18.36
C SER A 309 -10.99 1.10 17.44
N GLU A 310 -11.15 1.54 16.20
CA GLU A 310 -12.08 0.95 15.24
C GLU A 310 -11.52 -0.31 14.55
N LEU A 311 -10.22 -0.58 14.67
CA LEU A 311 -9.53 -1.66 13.95
C LEU A 311 -9.53 -3.02 14.69
N VAL A 312 -10.09 -3.08 15.91
CA VAL A 312 -9.86 -4.20 16.85
C VAL A 312 -11.05 -5.13 17.02
N ASP A 313 -12.26 -4.73 16.66
CA ASP A 313 -13.47 -5.36 17.20
C ASP A 313 -14.12 -6.42 16.28
N THR A 314 -13.34 -7.40 15.80
CA THR A 314 -13.87 -8.51 14.99
C THR A 314 -13.15 -9.85 15.18
N ASP A 315 -13.92 -10.93 15.38
CA ASP A 315 -13.44 -12.33 15.36
C ASP A 315 -12.97 -12.82 13.98
N VAL A 316 -13.04 -11.98 12.94
CA VAL A 316 -12.68 -12.31 11.56
C VAL A 316 -11.87 -11.17 10.98
N ALA A 317 -10.67 -11.45 10.48
CA ALA A 317 -9.85 -10.47 9.77
C ALA A 317 -10.63 -9.87 8.58
N ARG A 318 -10.91 -8.57 8.63
CA ARG A 318 -11.53 -7.83 7.53
C ARG A 318 -10.48 -7.03 6.76
N TYR A 319 -10.69 -6.87 5.46
CA TYR A 319 -9.98 -5.86 4.68
C TYR A 319 -10.74 -4.54 4.72
N ILE A 320 -10.15 -3.55 5.36
CA ILE A 320 -10.73 -2.25 5.66
C ILE A 320 -10.23 -1.24 4.62
N THR A 321 -11.14 -0.78 3.78
CA THR A 321 -10.89 0.24 2.74
C THR A 321 -11.60 1.56 3.01
N THR A 322 -12.25 1.67 4.17
CA THR A 322 -12.97 2.87 4.62
C THR A 322 -12.75 3.07 6.12
N LEU A 323 -12.40 4.28 6.55
CA LEU A 323 -12.16 4.62 7.96
C LEU A 323 -12.74 5.99 8.32
N PRO A 324 -13.17 6.21 9.58
CA PRO A 324 -13.55 7.53 10.05
C PRO A 324 -12.35 8.48 10.12
N ILE A 325 -12.61 9.77 9.93
CA ILE A 325 -11.61 10.83 10.09
C ILE A 325 -11.38 11.10 11.58
N ALA A 326 -10.12 11.11 12.00
CA ALA A 326 -9.71 11.26 13.41
C ALA A 326 -10.22 12.54 14.10
N ASN A 327 -10.20 13.67 13.40
CA ASN A 327 -10.43 15.01 13.98
C ASN A 327 -11.83 15.57 13.66
N GLN A 328 -12.89 14.75 13.76
CA GLN A 328 -14.23 15.34 13.75
C GLN A 328 -14.47 16.14 15.04
N PRO A 329 -14.97 17.39 14.98
CA PRO A 329 -15.61 17.97 16.14
C PRO A 329 -16.83 17.09 16.46
N SER A 330 -16.89 16.56 17.67
CA SER A 330 -18.07 15.87 18.21
C SER A 330 -19.31 16.75 18.02
N GLY A 331 -20.01 16.54 16.92
CA GLY A 331 -20.96 17.51 16.39
C GLY A 331 -21.53 17.09 15.04
N ALA A 332 -21.75 15.79 14.83
CA ALA A 332 -22.59 15.28 13.75
C ALA A 332 -23.59 14.31 14.38
N SER A 333 -24.85 14.74 14.34
CA SER A 333 -26.07 14.10 14.83
C SER A 333 -25.97 12.58 15.06
N THR A 334 -25.99 12.18 16.33
CA THR A 334 -26.67 10.95 16.73
C THR A 334 -28.10 11.04 16.22
N LEU A 335 -28.40 10.37 15.12
CA LEU A 335 -29.75 9.91 14.87
C LEU A 335 -30.05 8.91 15.98
N GLU A 336 -30.68 9.39 17.05
CA GLU A 336 -31.39 8.55 18.00
C GLU A 336 -32.47 7.79 17.22
N VAL A 337 -32.14 6.61 16.72
CA VAL A 337 -33.14 5.61 16.42
C VAL A 337 -33.63 5.11 17.77
N SER A 338 -34.69 5.77 18.25
CA SER A 338 -35.48 5.36 19.40
C SER A 338 -35.72 3.85 19.33
N ARG A 339 -35.23 3.12 20.35
CA ARG A 339 -35.55 1.72 20.58
C ARG A 339 -37.01 1.60 21.04
N SER A 340 -37.97 1.82 20.15
CA SER A 340 -39.32 1.30 20.34
C SER A 340 -39.36 -0.11 19.75
N ALA A 341 -39.33 -1.10 20.65
CA ALA A 341 -39.49 -2.50 20.29
C ALA A 341 -40.83 -2.70 19.57
N PRO A 342 -40.87 -3.20 18.32
CA PRO A 342 -42.08 -3.75 17.76
C PRO A 342 -42.31 -5.10 18.43
N SER A 343 -43.48 -5.24 19.05
CA SER A 343 -43.97 -6.45 19.68
C SER A 343 -43.87 -7.63 18.71
N ARG A 344 -43.16 -8.69 19.12
CA ARG A 344 -43.14 -9.97 18.38
C ARG A 344 -44.54 -10.54 18.34
N ASN A 345 -45.06 -10.75 17.14
CA ASN A 345 -46.11 -11.72 16.92
C ASN A 345 -45.86 -12.50 15.61
N VAL A 346 -45.75 -13.82 15.82
CA VAL A 346 -46.13 -14.94 14.94
C VAL A 346 -45.29 -15.22 13.68
N SER A 347 -44.50 -16.28 13.82
CA SER A 347 -44.36 -17.44 12.91
C SER A 347 -44.39 -17.23 11.39
N ALA A 348 -43.24 -17.44 10.74
CA ALA A 348 -43.17 -18.05 9.42
C ALA A 348 -41.79 -18.69 9.21
N GLU A 349 -41.79 -20.01 8.97
CA GLU A 349 -40.65 -20.75 8.44
C GLU A 349 -40.21 -20.16 7.10
N THR A 350 -38.92 -19.85 6.91
CA THR A 350 -38.32 -19.72 5.57
C THR A 350 -36.82 -20.02 5.59
N SER A 351 -36.39 -20.72 4.54
CA SER A 351 -35.11 -21.41 4.38
C SER A 351 -33.86 -20.51 4.38
N PRO A 352 -32.65 -21.05 4.68
CA PRO A 352 -31.46 -20.25 5.02
C PRO A 352 -30.71 -19.57 3.86
N ASN A 353 -31.26 -19.52 2.62
CA ASN A 353 -30.45 -19.20 1.43
C ASN A 353 -31.16 -18.35 0.36
N ALA A 354 -32.02 -17.41 0.75
CA ALA A 354 -32.56 -16.42 -0.17
C ALA A 354 -31.66 -15.17 -0.23
N ALA A 355 -31.21 -14.78 -1.42
CA ALA A 355 -30.50 -13.51 -1.59
C ALA A 355 -31.44 -12.34 -1.29
N THR A 356 -31.07 -11.48 -0.35
CA THR A 356 -31.91 -10.36 0.13
C THR A 356 -31.48 -9.00 -0.44
N HIS A 357 -30.26 -8.91 -0.98
CA HIS A 357 -29.63 -7.66 -1.43
C HIS A 357 -28.95 -7.83 -2.80
N VAL A 358 -28.88 -6.74 -3.58
CA VAL A 358 -28.06 -6.59 -4.77
C VAL A 358 -26.87 -5.70 -4.42
N LEU A 359 -25.65 -6.10 -4.81
CA LEU A 359 -24.44 -5.30 -4.62
C LEU A 359 -24.18 -4.49 -5.91
N PHE A 360 -24.18 -3.18 -5.82
CA PHE A 360 -23.88 -2.29 -6.95
C PHE A 360 -22.94 -1.18 -6.49
N ALA A 361 -21.81 -1.01 -7.19
CA ALA A 361 -20.77 -0.04 -6.84
C ALA A 361 -20.37 -0.07 -5.34
N GLY A 362 -20.20 -1.28 -4.80
CA GLY A 362 -19.85 -1.50 -3.39
C GLY A 362 -20.98 -1.28 -2.38
N THR A 363 -22.19 -0.91 -2.81
CA THR A 363 -23.35 -0.72 -1.93
C THR A 363 -24.33 -1.88 -2.03
N ALA A 364 -24.69 -2.47 -0.89
CA ALA A 364 -25.73 -3.48 -0.82
C ALA A 364 -27.11 -2.81 -0.70
N ILE A 365 -27.99 -3.08 -1.66
CA ILE A 365 -29.34 -2.51 -1.74
C ILE A 365 -30.34 -3.66 -1.64
N ALA A 366 -31.31 -3.59 -0.73
CA ALA A 366 -32.32 -4.64 -0.62
C ALA A 366 -33.03 -4.83 -1.97
N ILE A 367 -33.24 -6.08 -2.41
CA ILE A 367 -33.83 -6.39 -3.73
C ILE A 367 -35.23 -5.76 -3.87
N GLU A 368 -35.94 -5.58 -2.75
CA GLU A 368 -37.26 -4.95 -2.69
C GLU A 368 -37.23 -3.43 -2.85
N GLN A 369 -36.06 -2.81 -2.70
CA GLN A 369 -35.85 -1.36 -2.75
C GLN A 369 -35.04 -0.94 -3.99
N ALA A 370 -34.47 -1.91 -4.73
CA ALA A 370 -33.66 -1.64 -5.89
C ALA A 370 -34.51 -1.30 -7.13
N HIS A 371 -34.25 -0.13 -7.71
CA HIS A 371 -34.69 0.25 -9.04
C HIS A 371 -33.51 0.18 -10.01
N ILE A 372 -33.66 -0.58 -11.09
CA ILE A 372 -32.67 -0.68 -12.16
C ILE A 372 -33.28 -0.17 -13.46
N ALA A 373 -32.55 0.72 -14.13
CA ALA A 373 -32.87 1.21 -15.47
C ALA A 373 -31.81 0.72 -16.48
N ALA A 374 -32.25 0.41 -17.70
CA ALA A 374 -31.36 0.10 -18.81
C ALA A 374 -31.06 1.37 -19.61
N THR A 375 -29.79 1.59 -19.91
CA THR A 375 -29.33 2.52 -20.95
C THR A 375 -28.92 1.74 -22.20
N SER A 376 -28.53 2.40 -23.29
CA SER A 376 -28.13 1.72 -24.53
C SER A 376 -27.01 0.69 -24.33
N ASN A 377 -26.11 0.89 -23.36
CA ASN A 377 -24.92 0.05 -23.15
C ASN A 377 -24.67 -0.36 -21.68
N SER A 378 -25.56 -0.06 -20.72
CA SER A 378 -25.33 -0.41 -19.30
C SER A 378 -26.61 -0.51 -18.47
N LEU A 379 -26.53 -1.23 -17.34
CA LEU A 379 -27.51 -1.11 -16.26
C LEU A 379 -27.05 -0.06 -15.25
N VAL A 380 -27.98 0.78 -14.84
CA VAL A 380 -27.74 1.78 -13.80
C VAL A 380 -28.76 1.57 -12.69
N VAL A 381 -28.30 1.58 -11.44
CA VAL A 381 -29.18 1.70 -10.28
C VAL A 381 -29.50 3.18 -10.09
N SER A 382 -30.77 3.54 -10.15
CA SER A 382 -31.22 4.94 -10.13
C SER A 382 -32.40 5.14 -9.19
N GLN A 383 -32.69 6.41 -8.87
CA GLN A 383 -33.86 6.79 -8.06
C GLN A 383 -35.15 6.53 -8.87
N GLY A 384 -36.02 5.66 -8.37
CA GLY A 384 -37.28 5.27 -9.02
C GLY A 384 -38.07 4.23 -8.22
N GLU A 385 -39.26 3.84 -8.69
CA GLU A 385 -40.04 2.77 -8.04
C GLU A 385 -39.28 1.43 -8.11
N PRO A 386 -39.09 0.70 -7.00
CA PRO A 386 -38.37 -0.57 -7.01
C PRO A 386 -38.95 -1.57 -8.01
N ASN A 387 -38.13 -2.01 -8.96
CA ASN A 387 -38.58 -2.85 -10.08
C ASN A 387 -37.82 -4.17 -10.18
N LEU A 388 -36.69 -4.33 -9.47
CA LEU A 388 -35.77 -5.45 -9.62
C LEU A 388 -36.43 -6.80 -9.28
N LYS A 389 -37.09 -6.90 -8.13
CA LYS A 389 -37.79 -8.13 -7.69
C LYS A 389 -38.82 -8.61 -8.73
N ARG A 390 -39.56 -7.66 -9.33
CA ARG A 390 -40.57 -7.93 -10.37
C ARG A 390 -39.92 -8.36 -11.69
N LEU A 391 -38.79 -7.75 -12.07
CA LEU A 391 -38.07 -8.08 -13.30
C LEU A 391 -37.41 -9.47 -13.22
N ILE A 392 -36.87 -9.85 -12.06
CA ILE A 392 -36.30 -11.19 -11.82
C ILE A 392 -37.41 -12.26 -11.84
N SER A 393 -38.51 -12.04 -11.10
CA SER A 393 -39.62 -13.00 -11.01
C SER A 393 -40.34 -13.23 -12.35
N ASN A 394 -40.40 -12.22 -13.21
CA ASN A 394 -40.96 -12.34 -14.55
C ASN A 394 -39.96 -12.88 -15.59
N GLY A 395 -38.73 -13.23 -15.19
CA GLY A 395 -37.68 -13.73 -16.08
C GLY A 395 -37.27 -12.71 -17.15
N LYS A 396 -37.40 -11.41 -16.87
CA LYS A 396 -37.15 -10.33 -17.85
C LYS A 396 -35.72 -9.81 -17.89
N ILE A 397 -34.83 -10.35 -17.04
CA ILE A 397 -33.41 -10.02 -17.00
C ILE A 397 -32.59 -11.22 -17.48
N PHE A 398 -31.70 -10.98 -18.44
CA PHE A 398 -30.85 -12.01 -19.03
C PHE A 398 -29.38 -11.59 -19.02
N ILE A 399 -28.49 -12.54 -18.72
CA ILE A 399 -27.06 -12.42 -18.96
C ILE A 399 -26.81 -12.81 -20.43
N LEU A 400 -26.03 -12.00 -21.14
CA LEU A 400 -25.48 -12.33 -22.45
C LEU A 400 -23.99 -12.62 -22.29
N ASN A 401 -23.61 -13.88 -22.48
CA ASN A 401 -22.22 -14.29 -22.62
C ASN A 401 -21.98 -14.63 -24.11
N ASP A 402 -20.72 -14.59 -24.57
CA ASP A 402 -20.33 -14.57 -25.99
C ASP A 402 -21.00 -15.60 -26.93
N GLU A 403 -21.65 -16.67 -26.43
CA GLU A 403 -22.48 -17.57 -27.24
C GLU A 403 -23.81 -18.04 -26.59
N ALA A 404 -24.28 -17.48 -25.46
CA ALA A 404 -25.52 -17.94 -24.81
C ALA A 404 -26.31 -16.87 -24.05
N ARG A 405 -27.65 -16.99 -24.11
CA ARG A 405 -28.59 -16.19 -23.31
C ARG A 405 -29.04 -16.99 -22.08
N GLN A 406 -28.72 -16.51 -20.89
CA GLN A 406 -29.16 -17.11 -19.63
C GLN A 406 -30.18 -16.20 -18.93
N SER A 407 -31.34 -16.75 -18.55
CA SER A 407 -32.32 -16.03 -17.72
C SER A 407 -31.88 -16.07 -16.26
N LEU A 408 -31.87 -14.91 -15.60
CA LEU A 408 -31.56 -14.82 -14.18
C LEU A 408 -32.73 -15.33 -13.35
N ARG A 409 -32.43 -16.25 -12.42
CA ARG A 409 -33.38 -16.73 -11.43
C ARG A 409 -33.12 -16.06 -10.08
N PRO A 410 -34.15 -15.94 -9.21
CA PRO A 410 -33.92 -15.60 -7.82
C PRO A 410 -32.87 -16.54 -7.21
N ASN A 411 -31.85 -15.98 -6.56
CA ASN A 411 -30.68 -16.65 -5.94
C ASN A 411 -29.48 -16.96 -6.86
N ASP A 412 -29.48 -16.52 -8.12
CA ASP A 412 -28.27 -16.57 -8.95
C ASP A 412 -27.21 -15.57 -8.43
N ARG A 413 -25.97 -16.01 -8.31
CA ARG A 413 -24.81 -15.16 -7.98
C ARG A 413 -24.15 -14.68 -9.27
N LEU A 414 -24.08 -13.36 -9.44
CA LEU A 414 -23.35 -12.71 -10.53
C LEU A 414 -22.04 -12.16 -9.96
N ALA A 415 -20.91 -12.71 -10.41
CA ALA A 415 -19.58 -12.17 -10.17
C ALA A 415 -18.94 -11.86 -11.52
N SER A 416 -18.45 -10.63 -11.72
CA SER A 416 -17.67 -10.27 -12.90
C SER A 416 -16.20 -10.59 -12.66
N HIS A 417 -15.54 -11.23 -13.63
CA HIS A 417 -14.12 -11.61 -13.55
C HIS A 417 -13.17 -10.60 -14.23
N VAL A 418 -13.61 -9.37 -14.50
CA VAL A 418 -12.75 -8.34 -15.12
C VAL A 418 -12.59 -7.14 -14.18
N ALA A 419 -11.33 -6.68 -14.05
CA ALA A 419 -10.82 -5.74 -13.05
C ALA A 419 -11.48 -4.34 -13.02
N ASP A 420 -12.31 -4.00 -14.01
CA ASP A 420 -12.94 -2.67 -14.13
C ASP A 420 -14.42 -2.66 -13.70
N GLY A 421 -14.96 -3.78 -13.19
CA GLY A 421 -16.32 -3.82 -12.65
C GLY A 421 -17.46 -3.64 -13.67
N VAL A 422 -17.19 -3.66 -14.98
CA VAL A 422 -18.23 -3.56 -16.01
C VAL A 422 -18.73 -4.94 -16.40
N LEU A 423 -19.98 -5.26 -16.03
CA LEU A 423 -20.78 -6.33 -16.64
C LEU A 423 -21.29 -5.81 -17.98
N THR A 424 -20.67 -6.23 -19.09
CA THR A 424 -20.75 -5.46 -20.34
C THR A 424 -22.09 -5.52 -21.05
N VAL A 425 -22.95 -6.53 -20.86
CA VAL A 425 -24.35 -6.44 -21.35
C VAL A 425 -25.33 -7.26 -20.50
N ILE A 426 -26.25 -6.57 -19.84
CA ILE A 426 -27.49 -7.17 -19.32
C ILE A 426 -28.66 -6.55 -20.09
N ARG A 427 -29.46 -7.39 -20.77
CA ARG A 427 -30.61 -6.93 -21.56
C ARG A 427 -31.89 -7.12 -20.76
N VAL A 428 -32.62 -6.02 -20.54
CA VAL A 428 -33.95 -5.99 -19.92
C VAL A 428 -34.99 -5.84 -21.03
N ILE A 429 -36.03 -6.70 -21.06
CA ILE A 429 -37.10 -6.69 -22.09
C ILE A 429 -38.43 -6.18 -21.53
#